data_AF-A0A254Q8N9-F1
#
_entry.id   AF-A0A254Q8N9-F1
#
_cell.length_a   1.000
_cell.length_b   1.000
_cell.length_c   1.000
_cell.angle_alpha   90.00
_cell.angle_beta   90.00
_cell.angle_gamma   90.00
#
_symmetry.space_group_name_H-M   'P 1'
#
loop_
_entity.id
_entity.type
_entity.pdbx_description
1 polymer ?
#
loop_
_entity_poly.entity_id
_entity_poly.type
_entity_poly.pdbx_seq_one_letter_code
_entity_poly.pdbx_strand_id
1 'polypeptide(L)'
;MKKIDQLMAELGFNKNAPDSVKEALIKHLIKVSEGVNVTTPSENREMAQHPEKIVQFKFPEQMSFGFADEKSTRPTRPKTG
;
A
#
# COMPACT_ATOMS: atom_id res chain seq x y z
N MET A 1 -3.05 -10.64 -27.07
CA MET A 1 -3.49 -10.07 -25.78
C MET A 1 -4.93 -9.59 -25.94
N LYS A 2 -5.84 -9.95 -25.03
CA LYS A 2 -7.22 -9.42 -25.05
C LYS A 2 -7.17 -7.91 -24.80
N LYS A 3 -8.00 -7.13 -25.49
CA LYS A 3 -8.09 -5.67 -25.26
C LYS A 3 -8.79 -5.43 -23.92
N ILE A 4 -8.42 -4.36 -23.21
CA ILE A 4 -9.02 -4.02 -21.92
C ILE A 4 -10.55 -3.89 -22.02
N ASP A 5 -11.06 -3.40 -23.15
CA ASP A 5 -12.49 -3.25 -23.40
C ASP A 5 -13.23 -4.60 -23.47
N GLN A 6 -12.55 -5.66 -23.95
CA GLN A 6 -13.10 -7.01 -23.94
C GLN A 6 -13.13 -7.59 -22.52
N LEU A 7 -12.07 -7.35 -21.74
CA LEU A 7 -12.02 -7.75 -20.33
C LEU A 7 -13.14 -7.06 -19.54
N MET A 8 -13.33 -5.76 -19.76
CA MET A 8 -14.41 -5.00 -19.14
C MET A 8 -15.78 -5.56 -19.49
N ALA A 9 -16.01 -5.89 -20.77
CA ALA A 9 -17.26 -6.50 -21.21
C ALA A 9 -17.49 -7.90 -20.61
N GLU A 10 -16.44 -8.74 -20.54
CA GLU A 10 -16.49 -10.07 -19.91
C GLU A 10 -16.84 -10.00 -18.41
N LEU A 11 -16.37 -8.95 -17.73
CA LEU A 11 -16.66 -8.69 -16.32
C LEU A 11 -18.01 -7.98 -16.09
N GLY A 12 -18.76 -7.67 -17.15
CA GLY A 12 -20.05 -6.99 -17.07
C GLY A 12 -19.97 -5.46 -16.94
N PHE A 13 -18.79 -4.86 -17.12
CA PHE A 13 -18.61 -3.41 -17.16
C PHE A 13 -18.90 -2.83 -18.55
N ASN A 14 -19.26 -1.54 -18.58
CA ASN A 14 -19.46 -0.82 -19.82
C ASN A 14 -18.13 -0.67 -20.59
N LYS A 15 -18.04 -1.23 -21.80
CA LYS A 15 -16.88 -1.12 -22.70
C LYS A 15 -16.55 0.31 -23.12
N ASN A 16 -17.54 1.21 -23.08
CA ASN A 16 -17.39 2.62 -23.44
C ASN A 16 -17.20 3.51 -22.20
N ALA A 17 -16.77 2.95 -21.06
CA ALA A 17 -16.51 3.73 -19.86
C ALA A 17 -15.38 4.76 -20.11
N PRO A 18 -15.41 5.90 -19.40
CA PRO A 18 -14.32 6.89 -19.42
C PRO A 18 -12.97 6.26 -19.05
N ASP A 19 -11.87 6.82 -19.57
CA ASP A 19 -10.52 6.28 -19.33
C ASP A 19 -10.16 6.23 -17.84
N SER A 20 -10.65 7.17 -17.02
CA SER A 20 -10.49 7.14 -15.57
C SER A 20 -11.04 5.86 -14.93
N VAL A 21 -12.15 5.33 -15.44
CA VAL A 21 -12.75 4.08 -14.96
C VAL A 21 -11.91 2.87 -15.39
N LYS A 22 -11.36 2.90 -16.61
CA LYS A 22 -10.45 1.84 -17.09
C LYS A 22 -9.18 1.81 -16.25
N GLU A 23 -8.61 2.97 -15.95
CA GLU A 23 -7.43 3.12 -15.10
C GLU A 23 -7.70 2.66 -13.65
N ALA A 24 -8.86 3.01 -13.07
CA ALA A 24 -9.24 2.55 -11.73
C ALA A 24 -9.39 1.02 -11.67
N LEU A 25 -9.98 0.41 -12.70
CA LEU A 25 -10.06 -1.05 -12.81
C LEU A 25 -8.66 -1.68 -12.86
N ILE A 26 -7.76 -1.16 -13.70
CA ILE A 26 -6.39 -1.66 -13.81
C ILE A 26 -5.64 -1.50 -12.48
N LYS A 27 -5.76 -0.35 -11.82
CA LYS A 27 -5.17 -0.10 -10.50
C LYS A 27 -5.66 -1.10 -9.47
N HIS A 28 -6.96 -1.40 -9.46
CA HIS A 28 -7.52 -2.41 -8.57
C HIS A 28 -6.94 -3.80 -8.85
N LEU A 29 -6.85 -4.20 -10.12
CA LEU A 29 -6.27 -5.49 -10.51
C LEU A 29 -4.82 -5.61 -10.07
N ILE A 30 -3.99 -4.59 -10.29
CA ILE A 30 -2.59 -4.56 -9.85
C ILE A 30 -2.49 -4.68 -8.32
N LYS A 31 -3.35 -3.94 -7.60
CA LYS A 31 -3.39 -3.99 -6.14
C LYS A 31 -3.75 -5.39 -5.62
N VAL A 32 -4.67 -6.08 -6.27
CA VAL A 32 -5.06 -7.44 -5.87
C VAL A 32 -3.98 -8.47 -6.25
N SER A 33 -3.30 -8.30 -7.39
CA SER A 33 -2.29 -9.25 -7.86
C SER A 33 -0.94 -9.11 -7.15
N GLU A 34 -0.48 -7.88 -6.94
CA GLU A 34 0.88 -7.60 -6.43
C GLU A 34 0.88 -7.01 -5.01
N GLY A 35 -0.28 -6.57 -4.51
CA GLY A 35 -0.36 -5.86 -3.23
C GLY A 35 0.20 -4.43 -3.29
N VAL A 36 0.65 -3.98 -4.46
CA VAL A 36 1.27 -2.67 -4.65
C VAL A 36 0.22 -1.62 -5.02
N ASN A 37 0.34 -0.43 -4.42
CA ASN A 37 -0.51 0.70 -4.79
C ASN A 37 0.19 1.51 -5.90
N VAL A 38 -0.43 1.60 -7.07
CA VAL A 38 0.10 2.33 -8.23
C VAL A 38 -0.73 3.59 -8.47
N THR A 39 -0.08 4.71 -8.78
CA THR A 39 -0.75 5.95 -9.16
C THR A 39 -1.10 5.93 -10.65
N THR A 40 -2.34 6.24 -11.00
CA THR A 40 -2.76 6.27 -12.41
C THR A 40 -2.36 7.58 -13.09
N PRO A 41 -2.27 7.62 -14.43
CA PRO A 41 -2.01 8.85 -15.16
C PRO A 41 -3.03 9.96 -14.88
N SER A 42 -4.32 9.62 -14.75
CA SER A 42 -5.36 10.60 -14.39
C SER A 42 -5.13 11.18 -12.99
N GLU A 43 -4.82 10.32 -12.01
CA GLU A 43 -4.50 10.75 -10.64
C GLU A 43 -3.27 11.66 -10.61
N ASN A 44 -2.21 11.32 -11.35
CA ASN A 44 -1.01 12.15 -11.44
C ASN A 44 -1.29 13.54 -12.04
N ARG A 45 -2.18 13.64 -13.03
CA ARG A 45 -2.60 14.94 -13.59
C ARG A 45 -3.36 15.77 -12.57
N GLU A 46 -4.27 15.16 -11.82
CA GLU A 46 -5.02 15.85 -10.77
C GLU A 46 -4.11 16.31 -9.64
N MET A 47 -3.14 15.48 -9.22
CA MET A 47 -2.14 15.82 -8.22
C MET A 47 -1.24 16.99 -8.66
N ALA A 48 -0.90 17.07 -9.95
CA ALA A 48 -0.12 18.18 -10.50
C ALA A 48 -0.93 19.49 -10.55
N GLN A 49 -2.25 19.41 -10.77
CA GLN A 49 -3.12 20.58 -10.84
C GLN A 49 -3.57 21.07 -9.45
N HIS A 50 -3.65 20.17 -8.47
CA HIS A 50 -4.13 20.44 -7.11
C HIS A 50 -3.18 19.89 -6.04
N PRO A 51 -1.93 20.41 -5.96
CA PRO A 51 -0.95 19.95 -4.98
C PRO A 51 -1.41 20.13 -3.53
N GLU A 52 -2.31 21.08 -3.26
CA GLU A 52 -2.89 21.34 -1.94
C GLU A 52 -3.75 20.20 -1.39
N LYS A 53 -4.23 19.29 -2.26
CA LYS A 53 -5.07 18.15 -1.87
C LYS A 53 -4.26 16.89 -1.54
N ILE A 54 -2.94 16.91 -1.74
CA ILE A 54 -2.08 15.77 -1.46
C ILE A 54 -1.87 15.66 0.05
N VAL A 55 -2.57 14.71 0.68
CA VAL A 55 -2.40 14.39 2.11
C VAL A 55 -1.05 13.69 2.28
N GLN A 56 -0.03 14.45 2.68
CA GLN A 56 1.21 13.88 3.18
C GLN A 56 0.95 13.33 4.58
N PHE A 57 0.75 12.02 4.68
CA PHE A 57 0.76 11.34 5.97
C PHE A 57 2.17 11.44 6.55
N LYS A 58 2.37 12.35 7.50
CA LYS A 58 3.54 12.33 8.37
C LYS A 58 3.40 11.09 9.24
N PHE A 59 4.07 9.99 8.87
CA PHE A 59 4.19 8.86 9.76
C PHE A 59 4.89 9.36 11.03
N PRO A 60 4.28 9.22 12.22
CA PRO A 60 4.97 9.54 13.45
C PRO A 60 6.22 8.67 13.51
N GLU A 61 7.36 9.30 13.79
CA GLU A 61 8.62 8.61 14.04
C GLU A 61 8.35 7.56 15.13
N GLN A 62 8.38 6.27 14.76
CA GLN A 62 8.13 5.20 15.72
C GLN A 62 9.18 5.32 16.82
N MET A 63 8.72 5.60 18.05
CA MET A 63 9.57 5.57 19.24
C MET A 63 10.18 4.17 19.35
N SER A 64 11.49 4.05 19.17
CA SER A 64 12.21 2.81 19.42
C SER A 64 12.22 2.56 20.92
N PHE A 65 11.54 1.51 21.37
CA PHE A 65 11.67 1.05 22.75
C PHE A 65 12.96 0.25 22.86
N GLY A 66 13.97 0.87 23.48
CA GLY A 66 15.13 0.14 23.98
C GLY A 66 14.67 -0.72 25.16
N PHE A 67 14.34 -1.98 24.91
CA PHE A 67 14.31 -2.97 25.98
C PHE A 67 15.73 -3.02 26.51
N ALA A 68 15.94 -2.45 27.70
CA ALA A 68 17.18 -2.68 28.42
C ALA A 68 17.29 -4.20 28.56
N ASP A 69 18.32 -4.78 27.95
CA ASP A 69 18.85 -6.07 28.38
C ASP A 69 19.32 -5.86 29.82
N GLU A 70 18.37 -5.88 30.77
CA GLU A 70 18.65 -6.16 32.15
C GLU A 70 19.34 -7.52 32.12
N LYS A 71 20.67 -7.48 32.16
CA LYS A 71 21.53 -8.63 32.40
C LYS A 71 20.90 -9.37 33.57
N SER A 72 20.17 -10.43 33.24
CA SER A 72 19.56 -11.32 34.20
C SER A 72 20.69 -11.85 35.07
N THR A 73 20.86 -11.25 36.25
CA THR A 73 21.75 -11.76 37.27
C THR A 73 21.05 -12.97 37.86
N ARG A 74 21.13 -14.08 37.12
CA ARG A 74 20.64 -15.38 37.56
C ARG A 74 21.38 -15.70 38.87
N PRO A 75 20.68 -15.84 40.01
CA PRO A 75 21.37 -16.14 41.27
C PRO A 75 21.95 -17.56 41.16
N THR A 76 23.27 -17.67 41.30
CA THR A 76 23.98 -18.95 41.39
C THR A 76 23.69 -19.58 42.75
N ARG A 77 23.04 -20.75 42.76
CA ARG A 77 22.88 -21.57 43.96
C ARG A 77 24.25 -22.05 44.45
N PRO A 78 24.60 -21.92 45.74
CA PRO A 78 25.80 -22.56 46.27
C PRO A 78 25.60 -24.08 46.34
N LYS A 79 26.63 -24.83 45.93
CA LYS A 79 26.71 -26.29 46.15
C LYS A 79 27.02 -26.53 47.62
N THR A 80 26.11 -27.16 48.36
CA THR A 80 26.39 -27.79 49.66
C THR A 80 27.13 -29.11 49.42
N GLY A 81 28.33 -29.23 49.98
CA GLY A 81 29.04 -30.48 50.21
C GLY A 81 28.80 -31.00 51.63
#